data_AF-M5T9D6-F1
#
_entry.id   AF-M5T9D6-F1
#
_cell.length_a   1.000
_cell.length_b   1.000
_cell.length_c   1.000
_cell.angle_alpha   90.00
_cell.angle_beta   90.00
_cell.angle_gamma   90.00
#
_symmetry.space_group_name_H-M   'P 1'
#
loop_
_entity.id
_entity.type
_entity.pdbx_description
1 polymer ?
#
loop_
_entity_poly.entity_id
_entity_poly.type
_entity_poly.pdbx_seq_one_letter_code
_entity_poly.pdbx_strand_id
1 'polypeptide(L)'
;MSEIQSHPQALSLRVAMVEVRDVAIADSPPGPVQCTLRIKRLSRVPVENESAGRSDSEGGNLLVANGESPFAATLDAVSQLCRKPLFIVSHHEDESGGHYRCVVAVSDQEGGGDLNASSRGSGRATAGRPEIAWTLAIIRAANHAGLLKREFRANNQKTLRQWSREAVLEISDCLSRSDVRPGEDAAVMLEVESIVLDYLNIGSSAAVITASNQPRPETILSLFDTSVWLYDEEGRPRRYYTDTDLWLAWYPGVDDDYRSVEEVIESMPAAPATAIPWIVRLFENPTSPIRFRGAIDLHDHDVLHVLLGRGLQDQDEAFVLGFAMGTAKKISTIQYHVFKFLMARVYPEPYRIPGFLQPAFDLGVQCGKKTGAEDLYKQPLKELRSLTIEEARRRAGIDMDIVREHYRAEQQRIPFTIASLRLP
;
A
#
# COMPACT_ATOMS: atom_id res chain seq x y z
N MET A 1 48.70 -19.01 -21.01
CA MET A 1 47.69 -17.94 -20.91
C MET A 1 46.37 -18.54 -21.37
N SER A 2 45.56 -19.03 -20.42
CA SER A 2 44.22 -19.54 -20.74
C SER A 2 43.25 -18.37 -20.77
N GLU A 3 42.59 -18.14 -21.90
CA GLU A 3 41.43 -17.26 -21.99
C GLU A 3 40.34 -17.77 -21.05
N ILE A 4 40.13 -17.06 -19.95
CA ILE A 4 38.94 -17.23 -19.12
C ILE A 4 37.80 -16.63 -19.93
N GLN A 5 37.06 -17.48 -20.66
CA GLN A 5 35.75 -17.11 -21.19
C GLN A 5 34.82 -16.89 -20.00
N SER A 6 34.71 -15.63 -19.56
CA SER A 6 33.68 -15.23 -18.62
C SER A 6 32.33 -15.40 -19.30
N HIS A 7 31.57 -16.43 -18.93
CA HIS A 7 30.18 -16.52 -19.33
C HIS A 7 29.46 -15.26 -18.83
N PRO A 8 28.77 -14.51 -19.70
CA PRO A 8 27.99 -13.36 -19.27
C PRO A 8 26.98 -13.85 -18.23
N GLN A 9 27.06 -13.32 -17.01
CA GLN A 9 26.06 -13.59 -15.98
C GLN A 9 24.69 -13.21 -16.55
N ALA A 10 23.82 -14.20 -16.69
CA ALA A 10 22.44 -13.99 -17.12
C ALA A 10 21.72 -13.18 -16.04
N LEU A 11 21.65 -11.87 -16.21
CA LEU A 11 20.88 -10.99 -15.34
C LEU A 11 19.40 -11.24 -15.60
N SER A 12 18.79 -12.13 -14.81
CA SER A 12 17.34 -12.30 -14.77
C SER A 12 16.73 -11.05 -14.10
N LEU A 13 16.09 -10.20 -14.88
CA LEU A 13 15.50 -8.95 -14.39
C LEU A 13 13.99 -9.09 -14.30
N ARG A 14 13.41 -8.84 -13.12
CA ARG A 14 11.98 -9.02 -12.87
C ARG A 14 11.24 -7.68 -12.93
N VAL A 15 10.19 -7.62 -13.76
CA VAL A 15 9.27 -6.49 -13.84
C VAL A 15 7.85 -7.02 -13.97
N ALA A 16 6.95 -6.57 -13.10
CA ALA A 16 5.58 -7.11 -13.03
C ALA A 16 5.59 -8.64 -12.78
N MET A 17 4.84 -9.42 -13.56
CA MET A 17 4.90 -10.90 -13.54
C MET A 17 5.81 -11.46 -14.65
N VAL A 18 6.76 -10.66 -15.13
CA VAL A 18 7.65 -10.98 -16.24
C VAL A 18 9.10 -10.98 -15.74
N GLU A 19 9.78 -12.11 -15.87
CA GLU A 19 11.23 -12.19 -15.76
C GLU A 19 11.81 -12.07 -17.18
N VAL A 20 12.47 -10.96 -17.47
CA VAL A 20 13.25 -10.78 -18.70
C VAL A 20 14.55 -11.56 -18.51
N ARG A 21 14.71 -12.62 -19.30
CA ARG A 21 15.87 -13.52 -19.22
C ARG A 21 16.96 -13.12 -20.20
N ASP A 22 16.55 -12.66 -21.38
CA ASP A 22 17.47 -12.25 -22.43
C ASP A 22 16.80 -11.28 -23.39
N VAL A 23 17.60 -10.35 -23.91
CA VAL A 23 17.23 -9.39 -24.96
C VAL A 23 18.35 -9.40 -25.98
N ALA A 24 18.02 -9.81 -27.21
CA ALA A 24 18.95 -9.84 -28.32
C ALA A 24 18.41 -8.97 -29.47
N ILE A 25 19.25 -8.05 -29.93
CA ILE A 25 18.99 -7.23 -31.11
C ILE A 25 19.93 -7.71 -32.22
N ALA A 26 19.37 -8.02 -33.39
CA ALA A 26 20.13 -8.43 -34.56
C ALA A 26 19.84 -7.48 -35.73
N ASP A 27 20.89 -6.85 -36.24
CA ASP A 27 20.83 -6.07 -37.47
C ASP A 27 21.05 -7.00 -38.66
N SER A 28 20.14 -6.98 -39.64
CA SER A 28 20.25 -7.78 -40.85
C SER A 28 20.24 -6.89 -42.09
N PRO A 29 21.26 -6.05 -42.37
CA PRO A 29 21.23 -5.16 -43.52
C PRO A 29 21.13 -5.97 -44.84
N PRO A 30 20.23 -5.62 -45.78
CA PRO A 30 19.38 -4.41 -45.86
C PRO A 30 17.95 -4.53 -45.24
N GLY A 31 17.70 -5.56 -44.44
CA GLY A 31 16.42 -5.83 -43.76
C GLY A 31 16.23 -5.10 -42.42
N PRO A 32 15.02 -5.24 -41.82
CA PRO A 32 14.65 -4.60 -40.56
C PRO A 32 15.45 -5.16 -39.37
N VAL A 33 15.57 -4.36 -38.31
CA VAL A 33 16.20 -4.77 -37.05
C VAL A 33 15.28 -5.75 -36.34
N GLN A 34 15.81 -6.89 -35.91
CA GLN A 34 15.04 -7.89 -35.19
C GLN A 34 15.35 -7.84 -33.70
N CYS A 35 14.31 -7.73 -32.87
CA CYS A 35 14.39 -7.91 -31.43
C CYS A 35 13.85 -9.27 -31.04
N THR A 36 14.65 -10.05 -30.31
CA THR A 36 14.25 -11.29 -29.66
C THR A 36 14.24 -11.09 -28.16
N LEU A 37 13.07 -11.23 -27.56
CA LEU A 37 12.84 -11.07 -26.13
C LEU A 37 12.45 -12.43 -25.53
N ARG A 38 13.30 -12.96 -24.64
CA ARG A 38 13.00 -14.18 -23.90
C ARG A 38 12.47 -13.83 -22.52
N ILE A 39 11.20 -14.14 -22.28
CA ILE A 39 10.56 -13.89 -20.99
C ILE A 39 10.12 -15.17 -20.29
N LYS A 40 10.15 -15.16 -18.96
CA LYS A 40 9.47 -16.16 -18.14
C LYS A 40 8.34 -15.51 -17.37
N ARG A 41 7.17 -16.14 -17.42
CA ARG A 41 6.03 -15.75 -16.60
C ARG A 41 6.26 -16.21 -15.16
N LEU A 42 6.05 -15.33 -14.19
CA LEU A 42 6.27 -15.63 -12.77
C LEU A 42 5.05 -16.24 -12.06
N SER A 43 3.89 -16.33 -12.73
CA SER A 43 2.68 -16.85 -12.09
C SER A 43 2.64 -18.38 -12.07
N ARG A 44 2.46 -18.96 -10.88
CA ARG A 44 2.37 -20.41 -10.66
C ARG A 44 0.98 -21.04 -10.84
N VAL A 45 -0.04 -20.29 -11.29
CA VAL A 45 -1.34 -20.95 -11.55
C VAL A 45 -1.13 -21.80 -12.80
N PRO A 46 -1.14 -23.15 -12.69
CA PRO A 46 -1.04 -24.00 -13.87
C PRO A 46 -2.23 -23.63 -14.74
N VAL A 47 -1.97 -23.27 -16.00
CA VAL A 47 -3.06 -23.20 -16.96
C VAL A 47 -3.52 -24.65 -17.11
N GLU A 48 -4.73 -24.98 -16.64
CA GLU A 48 -5.25 -26.35 -16.54
C GLU A 48 -5.32 -27.14 -17.88
N ASN A 49 -4.83 -26.56 -18.98
CA ASN A 49 -4.79 -27.17 -20.30
C ASN A 49 -3.37 -27.41 -20.86
N GLU A 50 -2.29 -27.15 -20.12
CA GLU A 50 -0.94 -27.54 -20.55
C GLU A 50 -0.62 -28.96 -20.08
N SER A 51 -0.80 -29.93 -20.99
CA SER A 51 -0.57 -31.34 -20.75
C SER A 51 0.86 -31.64 -20.30
N ALA A 52 0.95 -32.39 -19.20
CA ALA A 52 2.17 -32.83 -18.54
C ALA A 52 3.10 -33.58 -19.51
N GLY A 53 4.20 -32.94 -19.91
CA GLY A 53 5.21 -33.60 -20.76
C GLY A 53 6.44 -32.79 -21.16
N ARG A 54 6.54 -31.50 -20.84
CA ARG A 54 7.75 -30.70 -21.13
C ARG A 54 8.46 -30.30 -19.85
N SER A 55 9.76 -30.60 -19.78
CA SER A 55 10.65 -30.22 -18.70
C SER A 55 10.83 -28.68 -18.69
N ASP A 56 10.13 -28.00 -17.78
CA ASP A 56 10.05 -26.54 -17.59
C ASP A 56 11.36 -25.82 -17.19
N SER A 57 12.53 -26.45 -17.31
CA SER A 57 13.78 -25.83 -16.85
C SER A 57 14.27 -24.70 -17.78
N GLU A 58 13.88 -24.67 -19.05
CA GLU A 58 14.33 -23.64 -20.02
C GLU A 58 13.21 -22.91 -20.79
N GLY A 59 11.93 -23.23 -20.55
CA GLY A 59 10.78 -22.73 -21.31
C GLY A 59 10.38 -21.28 -21.01
N GLY A 60 11.15 -20.31 -21.50
CA GLY A 60 10.67 -18.93 -21.63
C GLY A 60 9.86 -18.75 -22.92
N ASN A 61 8.82 -17.91 -22.90
CA ASN A 61 8.17 -17.47 -24.13
C ASN A 61 9.16 -16.62 -24.92
N LEU A 62 9.40 -17.01 -26.17
CA LEU A 62 10.22 -16.27 -27.11
C LEU A 62 9.32 -15.32 -27.90
N LEU A 63 9.51 -14.03 -27.71
CA LEU A 63 8.84 -13.00 -28.50
C LEU A 63 9.83 -12.47 -29.53
N VAL A 64 9.40 -12.39 -30.78
CA VAL A 64 10.20 -11.86 -31.87
C VAL A 64 9.43 -10.75 -32.55
N ALA A 65 10.07 -9.61 -32.75
CA ALA A 65 9.52 -8.49 -33.50
C ALA A 65 10.59 -7.87 -34.39
N ASN A 66 10.16 -7.23 -35.46
CA ASN A 66 11.05 -6.50 -36.36
C ASN A 66 10.65 -5.02 -36.33
N GLY A 67 11.62 -4.12 -36.40
CA GLY A 67 11.38 -2.68 -36.42
C GLY A 67 12.42 -1.92 -37.24
N GLU A 68 12.15 -0.65 -37.51
CA GLU A 68 13.06 0.25 -38.25
C GLU A 68 14.31 0.63 -37.43
N SER A 69 14.25 0.47 -36.11
CA SER A 69 15.35 0.71 -35.18
C SER A 69 15.35 -0.33 -34.05
N PRO A 70 16.47 -0.51 -33.33
CA PRO A 70 16.54 -1.36 -32.14
C PRO A 70 15.45 -1.05 -31.10
N PHE A 71 15.20 0.23 -30.86
CA PHE A 71 14.16 0.68 -29.91
C PHE A 71 12.75 0.35 -30.41
N ALA A 72 12.46 0.57 -31.69
CA ALA A 72 11.17 0.23 -32.29
C ALA A 72 10.91 -1.29 -32.27
N ALA A 73 11.92 -2.10 -32.61
CA ALA A 73 11.81 -3.55 -32.54
C ALA A 73 11.57 -4.03 -31.08
N THR A 74 12.20 -3.39 -30.11
CA THR A 74 11.98 -3.65 -28.68
C THR A 74 10.55 -3.29 -28.26
N LEU A 75 10.06 -2.13 -28.68
CA LEU A 75 8.68 -1.68 -28.42
C LEU A 75 7.67 -2.68 -28.97
N ASP A 76 7.83 -3.12 -30.21
CA ASP A 76 6.92 -4.08 -30.86
C ASP A 76 6.97 -5.44 -30.18
N ALA A 77 8.15 -5.89 -29.74
CA ALA A 77 8.27 -7.12 -28.94
C ALA A 77 7.50 -7.01 -27.63
N VAL A 78 7.63 -5.89 -26.89
CA VAL A 78 6.91 -5.67 -25.64
C VAL A 78 5.41 -5.46 -25.88
N SER A 79 5.01 -4.85 -26.99
CA SER A 79 3.60 -4.66 -27.38
C SER A 79 2.83 -5.98 -27.46
N GLN A 80 3.50 -7.10 -27.77
CA GLN A 80 2.90 -8.45 -27.77
C GLN A 80 2.46 -8.92 -26.37
N LEU A 81 3.01 -8.30 -25.31
CA LEU A 81 2.59 -8.50 -23.92
C LEU A 81 1.36 -7.68 -23.53
N CYS A 82 0.91 -6.77 -24.39
CA CYS A 82 -0.17 -5.83 -24.11
C CYS A 82 -1.54 -6.31 -24.66
N ARG A 83 -2.63 -5.84 -24.05
CA ARG A 83 -4.02 -6.04 -24.49
C ARG A 83 -4.46 -5.07 -25.59
N LYS A 84 -3.70 -3.99 -25.78
CA LYS A 84 -3.90 -2.95 -26.80
C LYS A 84 -2.54 -2.57 -27.40
N PRO A 85 -2.51 -1.99 -28.61
CA PRO A 85 -1.28 -1.45 -29.18
C PRO A 85 -0.61 -0.45 -28.23
N LEU A 86 0.72 -0.41 -28.28
CA LEU A 86 1.55 0.43 -27.43
C LEU A 86 2.23 1.50 -28.30
N PHE A 87 1.97 2.77 -28.02
CA PHE A 87 2.57 3.91 -28.72
C PHE A 87 3.47 4.71 -27.78
N ILE A 88 4.61 5.18 -28.28
CA ILE A 88 5.53 6.03 -27.52
C ILE A 88 5.02 7.47 -27.55
N VAL A 89 4.83 8.04 -26.37
CA VAL A 89 4.54 9.47 -26.19
C VAL A 89 5.85 10.26 -26.12
N SER A 90 6.80 9.76 -25.34
CA SER A 90 8.13 10.34 -25.21
C SER A 90 9.13 9.28 -24.79
N HIS A 91 10.39 9.48 -25.20
CA HIS A 91 11.52 8.64 -24.82
C HIS A 91 12.72 9.56 -24.58
N HIS A 92 13.44 9.31 -23.48
CA HIS A 92 14.70 9.97 -23.16
C HIS A 92 15.69 8.92 -22.66
N GLU A 93 16.91 9.00 -23.16
CA GLU A 93 18.02 8.14 -22.76
C GLU A 93 19.25 8.99 -22.42
N ASP A 94 19.97 8.55 -21.39
CA ASP A 94 21.20 9.14 -20.91
C ASP A 94 22.21 8.03 -20.59
N GLU A 95 23.46 8.20 -21.02
CA GLU A 95 24.54 7.26 -20.75
C GLU A 95 25.51 7.89 -19.74
N SER A 96 25.62 7.28 -18.56
CA SER A 96 26.50 7.78 -17.51
C SER A 96 27.17 6.61 -16.79
N GLY A 97 28.51 6.63 -16.74
CA GLY A 97 29.29 5.64 -16.01
C GLY A 97 29.16 4.20 -16.52
N GLY A 98 28.94 3.99 -17.83
CA GLY A 98 28.75 2.66 -18.42
C GLY A 98 27.36 2.06 -18.16
N HIS A 99 26.42 2.87 -17.68
CA HIS A 99 25.03 2.51 -17.52
C HIS A 99 24.13 3.38 -18.39
N TYR A 100 23.13 2.74 -18.99
CA TYR A 100 22.08 3.38 -19.77
C TYR A 100 20.87 3.62 -18.89
N ARG A 101 20.51 4.89 -18.70
CA ARG A 101 19.29 5.30 -18.05
C ARG A 101 18.25 5.63 -19.12
N CYS A 102 17.12 4.94 -19.09
CA CYS A 102 16.03 5.14 -20.04
C CYS A 102 14.76 5.56 -19.29
N VAL A 103 14.05 6.55 -19.84
CA VAL A 103 12.71 6.97 -19.42
C VAL A 103 11.78 6.95 -20.63
N VAL A 104 10.68 6.23 -20.51
CA VAL A 104 9.69 6.03 -21.58
C VAL A 104 8.31 6.40 -21.08
N ALA A 105 7.54 7.15 -21.86
CA ALA A 105 6.11 7.33 -21.67
C ALA A 105 5.34 6.68 -22.82
N VAL A 106 4.26 5.97 -22.50
CA VAL A 106 3.43 5.21 -23.46
C VAL A 106 1.96 5.59 -23.40
N SER A 107 1.24 5.27 -24.48
CA SER A 107 -0.20 5.46 -24.66
C SER A 107 -0.80 4.28 -25.46
N ASP A 108 -2.10 4.03 -25.33
CA ASP A 108 -2.86 3.12 -26.21
C ASP A 108 -3.45 3.80 -27.45
N GLN A 109 -3.20 5.10 -27.63
CA GLN A 109 -3.60 5.86 -28.80
C GLN A 109 -2.41 6.52 -29.49
N GLU A 110 -2.39 6.42 -30.82
CA GLU A 110 -1.46 7.12 -31.68
C GLU A 110 -1.84 8.61 -31.79
N GLY A 111 -0.85 9.52 -31.72
CA GLY A 111 -1.08 10.92 -32.10
C GLY A 111 -1.73 11.85 -31.07
N GLY A 112 -1.68 11.56 -29.76
CA GLY A 112 -2.09 12.53 -28.73
C GLY A 112 -3.60 12.83 -28.73
N GLY A 113 -4.42 11.81 -29.01
CA GLY A 113 -5.88 11.86 -28.84
C GLY A 113 -6.31 12.23 -27.41
N ASP A 114 -7.62 12.28 -27.17
CA ASP A 114 -8.23 12.77 -25.93
C ASP A 114 -7.45 12.34 -24.69
N LEU A 115 -6.79 13.33 -24.07
CA LEU A 115 -5.87 13.14 -22.94
C LEU A 115 -6.57 12.46 -21.76
N ASN A 116 -7.90 12.59 -21.67
CA ASN A 116 -8.70 12.07 -20.57
C ASN A 116 -9.20 10.62 -20.81
N ALA A 117 -9.21 10.16 -22.06
CA ALA A 117 -9.74 8.84 -22.41
C ALA A 117 -8.65 7.78 -22.69
N SER A 118 -7.39 8.20 -22.85
CA SER A 118 -6.27 7.31 -23.18
C SER A 118 -5.62 6.71 -21.93
N SER A 119 -5.26 5.43 -22.02
CA SER A 119 -4.50 4.75 -20.98
C SER A 119 -3.02 5.08 -21.13
N ARG A 120 -2.43 5.78 -20.17
CA ARG A 120 -1.05 6.29 -20.23
C ARG A 120 -0.23 5.83 -19.04
N GLY A 121 1.07 5.70 -19.26
CA GLY A 121 2.01 5.32 -18.21
C GLY A 121 3.42 5.73 -18.56
N SER A 122 4.26 5.86 -17.56
CA SER A 122 5.69 6.12 -17.73
C SER A 122 6.51 5.07 -16.99
N GLY A 123 7.68 4.74 -17.51
CA GLY A 123 8.59 3.77 -16.95
C GLY A 123 10.01 4.28 -17.04
N ARG A 124 10.81 3.95 -16.03
CA ARG A 124 12.24 4.27 -15.99
C ARG A 124 13.04 3.00 -15.71
N ALA A 125 14.22 2.86 -16.29
CA ALA A 125 15.14 1.77 -15.98
C ALA A 125 16.59 2.19 -16.19
N THR A 126 17.50 1.53 -15.46
CA THR A 126 18.94 1.66 -15.62
C THR A 126 19.52 0.27 -15.86
N ALA A 127 20.36 0.09 -16.88
CA ALA A 127 21.01 -1.20 -17.16
C ALA A 127 22.38 -1.00 -17.83
N GLY A 128 23.24 -2.02 -17.79
CA GLY A 128 24.54 -1.98 -18.49
C GLY A 128 24.45 -2.12 -20.02
N ARG A 129 23.26 -2.40 -20.57
CA ARG A 129 22.97 -2.49 -22.01
C ARG A 129 21.72 -1.68 -22.34
N PRO A 130 21.71 -0.89 -23.42
CA PRO A 130 20.59 -0.01 -23.76
C PRO A 130 19.30 -0.80 -24.02
N GLU A 131 19.38 -1.93 -24.72
CA GLU A 131 18.24 -2.79 -25.04
C GLU A 131 17.55 -3.37 -23.80
N ILE A 132 18.31 -3.64 -22.73
CA ILE A 132 17.76 -4.06 -21.45
C ILE A 132 17.07 -2.87 -20.77
N ALA A 133 17.71 -1.69 -20.75
CA ALA A 133 17.12 -0.49 -20.18
C ALA A 133 15.79 -0.12 -20.89
N TRP A 134 15.77 -0.14 -22.22
CA TRP A 134 14.57 0.10 -23.02
C TRP A 134 13.47 -0.92 -22.69
N THR A 135 13.79 -2.22 -22.74
CA THR A 135 12.83 -3.30 -22.48
C THR A 135 12.17 -3.13 -21.11
N LEU A 136 12.97 -2.89 -20.06
CA LEU A 136 12.45 -2.70 -18.72
C LEU A 136 11.63 -1.41 -18.58
N ALA A 137 12.08 -0.30 -19.16
CA ALA A 137 11.35 0.96 -19.14
C ALA A 137 10.00 0.85 -19.85
N ILE A 138 9.95 0.20 -21.02
CA ILE A 138 8.73 -0.02 -21.81
C ILE A 138 7.78 -0.95 -21.06
N ILE A 139 8.26 -2.09 -20.51
CA ILE A 139 7.40 -3.00 -19.72
C ILE A 139 6.83 -2.27 -18.49
N ARG A 140 7.64 -1.47 -17.78
CA ARG A 140 7.18 -0.65 -16.64
C ARG A 140 6.12 0.36 -17.07
N ALA A 141 6.35 1.08 -18.17
CA ALA A 141 5.40 2.06 -18.70
C ALA A 141 4.07 1.41 -19.12
N ALA A 142 4.13 0.29 -19.83
CA ALA A 142 2.96 -0.49 -20.25
C ALA A 142 2.20 -1.08 -19.05
N ASN A 143 2.94 -1.50 -18.02
CA ASN A 143 2.36 -1.99 -16.77
C ASN A 143 1.60 -0.84 -16.07
N HIS A 144 2.25 0.32 -15.85
CA HIS A 144 1.65 1.53 -15.27
C HIS A 144 0.41 2.00 -16.03
N ALA A 145 0.44 1.95 -17.36
CA ALA A 145 -0.71 2.28 -18.20
C ALA A 145 -1.85 1.25 -18.14
N GLY A 146 -1.69 0.15 -17.40
CA GLY A 146 -2.66 -0.94 -17.38
C GLY A 146 -2.81 -1.61 -18.75
N LEU A 147 -1.76 -1.61 -19.58
CA LEU A 147 -1.79 -2.14 -20.94
C LEU A 147 -1.32 -3.58 -21.05
N LEU A 148 -0.57 -4.12 -20.08
CA LEU A 148 -0.17 -5.53 -20.09
C LEU A 148 -1.39 -6.48 -20.07
N LYS A 149 -1.31 -7.66 -20.69
CA LYS A 149 -2.32 -8.72 -20.53
C LYS A 149 -2.35 -9.21 -19.08
N ARG A 150 -3.50 -9.72 -18.64
CA ARG A 150 -3.75 -10.06 -17.22
C ARG A 150 -2.71 -11.01 -16.64
N GLU A 151 -2.21 -11.93 -17.46
CA GLU A 151 -1.18 -12.92 -17.16
C GLU A 151 0.21 -12.34 -16.86
N PHE A 152 0.50 -11.12 -17.36
CA PHE A 152 1.77 -10.42 -17.20
C PHE A 152 1.69 -9.26 -16.19
N ARG A 153 0.47 -8.88 -15.76
CA ARG A 153 0.25 -7.89 -14.70
C ARG A 153 0.62 -8.46 -13.34
N ALA A 154 1.31 -7.68 -12.53
CA ALA A 154 1.39 -7.91 -11.10
C ALA A 154 -0.02 -7.80 -10.52
N ASN A 155 -0.65 -8.94 -10.22
CA ASN A 155 -1.94 -8.96 -9.55
C ASN A 155 -1.78 -9.60 -8.16
N ASN A 156 -2.46 -9.00 -7.20
CA ASN A 156 -2.73 -9.47 -5.85
C ASN A 156 -1.61 -9.40 -4.80
N GLN A 157 -2.06 -9.09 -3.58
CA GLN A 157 -1.45 -9.21 -2.26
C GLN A 157 -0.49 -10.41 -2.08
N LYS A 158 -0.71 -11.53 -2.78
CA LYS A 158 0.19 -12.72 -2.77
C LYS A 158 1.55 -12.43 -3.40
N THR A 159 1.56 -11.64 -4.48
CA THR A 159 2.77 -11.21 -5.18
C THR A 159 3.57 -10.23 -4.32
N LEU A 160 2.91 -9.26 -3.68
CA LEU A 160 3.54 -8.38 -2.70
C LEU A 160 4.14 -9.15 -1.51
N ARG A 161 3.43 -10.17 -1.00
CA ARG A 161 3.96 -11.06 0.05
C ARG A 161 5.18 -11.86 -0.42
N GLN A 162 5.16 -12.34 -1.66
CA GLN A 162 6.31 -13.06 -2.23
C GLN A 162 7.50 -12.12 -2.39
N TRP A 163 7.30 -10.94 -2.96
CA TRP A 163 8.34 -9.93 -3.11
C TRP A 163 8.92 -9.47 -1.77
N SER A 164 8.08 -9.24 -0.76
CA SER A 164 8.53 -8.95 0.60
C SER A 164 9.40 -10.08 1.16
N ARG A 165 9.03 -11.35 0.92
CA ARG A 165 9.83 -12.50 1.33
C ARG A 165 11.15 -12.58 0.57
N GLU A 166 11.15 -12.32 -0.73
CA GLU A 166 12.37 -12.30 -1.57
C GLU A 166 13.32 -11.18 -1.11
N ALA A 167 12.80 -9.96 -0.86
CA ALA A 167 13.56 -8.84 -0.32
C ALA A 167 14.25 -9.19 1.01
N VAL A 168 13.52 -9.83 1.93
CA VAL A 168 14.08 -10.23 3.23
C VAL A 168 15.19 -11.27 3.06
N LEU A 169 15.03 -12.22 2.14
CA LEU A 169 16.06 -13.23 1.87
C LEU A 169 17.31 -12.60 1.23
N GLU A 170 17.13 -11.65 0.32
CA GLU A 170 18.22 -10.96 -0.37
C GLU A 170 18.99 -10.02 0.57
N ILE A 171 18.28 -9.27 1.42
CA ILE A 171 18.89 -8.50 2.51
C ILE A 171 19.64 -9.43 3.47
N SER A 172 19.04 -10.57 3.84
CA SER A 172 19.69 -11.52 4.75
C SER A 172 20.95 -12.13 4.12
N ASP A 173 20.94 -12.42 2.83
CA ASP A 173 22.10 -12.96 2.10
C ASP A 173 23.22 -11.90 2.03
N CYS A 174 22.89 -10.67 1.63
CA CYS A 174 23.81 -9.52 1.61
C CYS A 174 24.47 -9.30 3.00
N LEU A 175 23.67 -9.31 4.07
CA LEU A 175 24.17 -9.20 5.44
C LEU A 175 25.02 -10.41 5.87
N SER A 176 24.72 -11.62 5.39
CA SER A 176 25.46 -12.85 5.75
C SER A 176 26.80 -13.01 5.05
N ARG A 177 26.96 -12.43 3.85
CA ARG A 177 28.22 -12.42 3.08
C ARG A 177 29.25 -11.46 3.68
N SER A 178 28.78 -10.52 4.47
CA SER A 178 29.59 -9.51 5.12
C SER A 178 29.93 -10.05 6.51
N ASP A 179 31.16 -10.51 6.73
CA ASP A 179 31.70 -10.84 8.08
C ASP A 179 31.76 -9.61 9.02
N VAL A 180 31.22 -8.48 8.56
CA VAL A 180 31.30 -7.16 9.18
C VAL A 180 30.09 -6.93 10.07
N ARG A 181 30.32 -6.34 11.24
CA ARG A 181 29.24 -6.00 12.17
C ARG A 181 28.28 -5.00 11.51
N PRO A 182 26.95 -5.14 11.72
CA PRO A 182 25.98 -4.19 11.19
C PRO A 182 26.35 -2.76 11.58
N GLY A 183 26.60 -1.90 10.57
CA GLY A 183 26.94 -0.48 10.76
C GLY A 183 28.39 -0.08 10.52
N GLU A 184 29.31 -1.02 10.25
CA GLU A 184 30.74 -0.70 10.00
C GLU A 184 31.12 -0.63 8.51
N ASP A 185 30.31 -1.19 7.59
CA ASP A 185 30.57 -1.16 6.15
C ASP A 185 29.51 -0.38 5.37
N ALA A 186 29.89 0.80 4.89
CA ALA A 186 29.03 1.66 4.10
C ALA A 186 28.61 1.03 2.76
N ALA A 187 29.41 0.14 2.18
CA ALA A 187 29.09 -0.50 0.90
C ALA A 187 27.93 -1.50 1.06
N VAL A 188 27.94 -2.27 2.15
CA VAL A 188 26.85 -3.22 2.49
C VAL A 188 25.55 -2.48 2.76
N MET A 189 25.61 -1.34 3.45
CA MET A 189 24.42 -0.52 3.70
C MET A 189 23.84 0.08 2.41
N LEU A 190 24.68 0.50 1.46
CA LEU A 190 24.24 0.97 0.14
C LEU A 190 23.63 -0.15 -0.70
N GLU A 191 24.14 -1.38 -0.60
CA GLU A 191 23.56 -2.54 -1.29
C GLU A 191 22.18 -2.90 -0.70
N VAL A 192 22.06 -2.93 0.63
CA VAL A 192 20.77 -3.11 1.34
C VAL A 192 19.78 -2.00 0.98
N GLU A 193 20.23 -0.75 0.95
CA GLU A 193 19.41 0.39 0.52
C GLU A 193 18.92 0.21 -0.92
N SER A 194 19.79 -0.22 -1.84
CA SER A 194 19.42 -0.51 -3.24
C SER A 194 18.35 -1.60 -3.32
N ILE A 195 18.51 -2.70 -2.58
CA ILE A 195 17.53 -3.79 -2.51
C ILE A 195 16.18 -3.25 -2.01
N VAL A 196 16.18 -2.50 -0.91
CA VAL A 196 14.95 -1.91 -0.34
C VAL A 196 14.26 -0.98 -1.33
N LEU A 197 15.02 -0.08 -1.98
CA LEU A 197 14.49 0.86 -2.96
C LEU A 197 13.90 0.14 -4.18
N ASP A 198 14.52 -0.94 -4.64
CA ASP A 198 14.01 -1.74 -5.76
C ASP A 198 12.68 -2.42 -5.42
N TYR A 199 12.57 -3.05 -4.25
CA TYR A 199 11.31 -3.69 -3.83
C TYR A 199 10.22 -2.68 -3.49
N LEU A 200 10.56 -1.51 -2.93
CA LEU A 200 9.61 -0.41 -2.76
C LEU A 200 9.10 0.09 -4.10
N ASN A 201 9.99 0.29 -5.08
CA ASN A 201 9.61 0.73 -6.42
C ASN A 201 8.72 -0.32 -7.12
N ILE A 202 9.03 -1.61 -7.00
CA ILE A 202 8.19 -2.71 -7.50
C ILE A 202 6.82 -2.71 -6.80
N GLY A 203 6.79 -2.53 -5.49
CA GLY A 203 5.57 -2.45 -4.68
C GLY A 203 4.71 -1.27 -5.07
N SER A 204 5.26 -0.05 -5.05
CA SER A 204 4.62 1.19 -5.48
C SER A 204 4.12 1.11 -6.92
N SER A 205 4.90 0.56 -7.86
CA SER A 205 4.45 0.33 -9.22
C SER A 205 3.21 -0.58 -9.27
N ALA A 206 3.26 -1.76 -8.65
CA ALA A 206 2.12 -2.68 -8.63
C ALA A 206 0.88 -2.07 -7.99
N ALA A 207 1.09 -1.21 -7.02
CA ALA A 207 0.06 -0.56 -6.27
C ALA A 207 -0.56 0.60 -7.11
N VAL A 208 0.24 1.44 -7.79
CA VAL A 208 -0.21 2.41 -8.81
C VAL A 208 -0.97 1.72 -9.95
N ILE A 209 -0.59 0.50 -10.33
CA ILE A 209 -1.27 -0.25 -11.40
C ILE A 209 -2.61 -0.78 -10.95
N THR A 210 -2.67 -1.24 -9.71
CA THR A 210 -3.94 -1.57 -9.06
C THR A 210 -4.83 -0.34 -9.02
N ALA A 211 -4.24 0.85 -8.85
CA ALA A 211 -4.91 2.14 -8.94
C ALA A 211 -5.51 2.43 -10.31
N SER A 212 -4.67 2.44 -11.34
CA SER A 212 -5.02 2.84 -12.69
C SER A 212 -5.99 1.88 -13.38
N ASN A 213 -6.20 0.67 -12.84
CA ASN A 213 -7.15 -0.30 -13.38
C ASN A 213 -8.44 -0.45 -12.54
N GLN A 214 -8.58 0.31 -11.45
CA GLN A 214 -9.84 0.38 -10.74
C GLN A 214 -10.83 1.26 -11.48
N PRO A 215 -12.15 0.98 -11.41
CA PRO A 215 -13.17 1.77 -12.09
C PRO A 215 -13.18 3.26 -11.73
N ARG A 216 -12.51 3.60 -10.62
CA ARG A 216 -12.29 4.97 -10.11
C ARG A 216 -10.78 5.19 -9.83
N PRO A 217 -9.94 5.41 -10.84
CA PRO A 217 -8.48 5.51 -10.68
C PRO A 217 -8.04 6.66 -9.77
N GLU A 218 -8.80 7.75 -9.72
CA GLU A 218 -8.67 8.87 -8.79
C GLU A 218 -8.75 8.44 -7.31
N THR A 219 -9.57 7.43 -7.00
CA THR A 219 -9.73 6.88 -5.65
C THR A 219 -8.46 6.20 -5.17
N ILE A 220 -7.66 5.63 -6.07
CA ILE A 220 -6.48 4.88 -5.68
C ILE A 220 -5.18 5.68 -5.86
N LEU A 221 -5.09 6.59 -6.82
CA LEU A 221 -3.97 7.55 -6.84
C LEU A 221 -3.98 8.42 -5.58
N SER A 222 -5.16 8.76 -5.06
CA SER A 222 -5.30 9.41 -3.75
C SER A 222 -5.03 8.46 -2.56
N LEU A 223 -5.14 7.13 -2.74
CA LEU A 223 -4.60 6.14 -1.78
C LEU A 223 -3.06 6.04 -1.81
N PHE A 224 -2.38 6.46 -2.88
CA PHE A 224 -0.91 6.48 -2.94
C PHE A 224 -0.33 7.71 -2.27
N ASP A 225 -0.98 8.85 -2.49
CA ASP A 225 -0.71 10.05 -1.73
C ASP A 225 -1.77 10.20 -0.64
N THR A 226 -1.76 9.26 0.31
CA THR A 226 -2.68 9.29 1.49
C THR A 226 -2.62 10.61 2.27
N SER A 227 -1.58 11.44 2.02
CA SER A 227 -1.46 12.77 2.58
C SER A 227 -2.33 13.82 1.86
N VAL A 228 -2.72 13.63 0.60
CA VAL A 228 -3.60 14.58 -0.14
C VAL A 228 -4.92 14.81 0.59
N TRP A 229 -5.45 13.80 1.29
CA TRP A 229 -6.67 13.94 2.09
C TRP A 229 -6.47 14.73 3.38
N LEU A 230 -5.23 15.03 3.75
CA LEU A 230 -4.90 15.91 4.86
C LEU A 230 -4.94 17.38 4.46
N TYR A 231 -4.99 17.69 3.16
CA TYR A 231 -4.94 19.06 2.67
C TYR A 231 -6.17 19.38 1.80
N ASP A 232 -6.62 20.64 1.83
CA ASP A 232 -7.68 21.13 0.95
C ASP A 232 -7.14 21.45 -0.45
N GLU A 233 -8.02 21.94 -1.35
CA GLU A 233 -7.65 22.28 -2.72
C GLU A 233 -6.61 23.42 -2.78
N GLU A 234 -6.51 24.22 -1.73
CA GLU A 234 -5.51 25.27 -1.56
C GLU A 234 -4.23 24.80 -0.85
N GLY A 235 -4.12 23.52 -0.50
CA GLY A 235 -2.96 22.94 0.18
C GLY A 235 -2.87 23.24 1.68
N ARG A 236 -3.97 23.71 2.30
CA ARG A 236 -4.03 23.95 3.75
C ARG A 236 -4.45 22.67 4.48
N PRO A 237 -3.93 22.39 5.69
CA PRO A 237 -4.37 21.25 6.47
C PRO A 237 -5.89 21.27 6.71
N ARG A 238 -6.57 20.18 6.37
CA ARG A 238 -7.97 19.95 6.68
C ARG A 238 -8.13 19.69 8.17
N ARG A 239 -9.19 20.26 8.75
CA ARG A 239 -9.58 19.99 10.14
C ARG A 239 -10.35 18.68 10.29
N TYR A 240 -11.09 18.32 9.24
CA TYR A 240 -11.90 17.11 9.14
C TYR A 240 -12.01 16.73 7.66
N TYR A 241 -12.41 15.48 7.40
CA TYR A 241 -12.74 15.01 6.07
C TYR A 241 -13.91 14.02 6.13
N THR A 242 -15.11 14.54 6.37
CA THR A 242 -16.35 13.76 6.48
C THR A 242 -17.04 13.55 5.13
N ASP A 243 -16.72 14.38 4.14
CA ASP A 243 -17.36 14.38 2.83
C ASP A 243 -16.62 13.43 1.86
N THR A 244 -16.49 12.16 2.26
CA THR A 244 -15.78 11.14 1.51
C THR A 244 -16.41 9.76 1.66
N ASP A 245 -16.52 9.02 0.55
CA ASP A 245 -16.95 7.62 0.57
C ASP A 245 -15.80 6.67 1.00
N LEU A 246 -14.59 7.20 1.18
CA LEU A 246 -13.41 6.41 1.52
C LEU A 246 -13.24 6.30 3.04
N TRP A 247 -13.53 5.12 3.57
CA TRP A 247 -13.36 4.83 5.01
C TRP A 247 -11.97 5.14 5.55
N LEU A 248 -10.91 4.88 4.78
CA LEU A 248 -9.53 5.17 5.20
C LEU A 248 -9.24 6.68 5.27
N ALA A 249 -9.96 7.49 4.49
CA ALA A 249 -9.80 8.93 4.42
C ALA A 249 -10.71 9.67 5.42
N TRP A 250 -11.78 9.03 5.87
CA TRP A 250 -12.80 9.65 6.71
C TRP A 250 -12.25 9.98 8.11
N TYR A 251 -12.48 11.22 8.57
CA TYR A 251 -12.34 11.61 9.97
C TYR A 251 -13.14 12.85 10.33
N PRO A 252 -13.66 12.92 11.57
CA PRO A 252 -14.48 14.04 12.00
C PRO A 252 -13.70 15.20 12.59
N GLY A 253 -12.42 15.00 12.98
CA GLY A 253 -11.61 16.04 13.60
C GLY A 253 -12.11 16.45 15.00
N VAL A 254 -11.40 17.38 15.65
CA VAL A 254 -11.74 17.78 17.03
C VAL A 254 -12.37 19.16 17.17
N ASP A 255 -12.31 20.01 16.15
CA ASP A 255 -12.63 21.44 16.28
C ASP A 255 -14.03 21.82 15.77
N ASP A 256 -14.83 20.84 15.32
CA ASP A 256 -16.19 21.02 14.79
C ASP A 256 -17.28 20.88 15.86
N ASP A 257 -17.07 21.50 17.02
CA ASP A 257 -17.90 21.35 18.21
C ASP A 257 -19.40 21.70 18.02
N TYR A 258 -19.72 22.50 17.00
CA TYR A 258 -21.07 22.95 16.68
C TYR A 258 -21.91 21.93 15.88
N ARG A 259 -21.28 20.96 15.21
CA ARG A 259 -22.01 19.94 14.42
C ARG A 259 -22.72 18.97 15.35
N SER A 260 -23.84 18.39 14.90
CA SER A 260 -24.49 17.33 15.69
C SER A 260 -23.76 16.01 15.54
N VAL A 261 -23.81 15.16 16.56
CA VAL A 261 -23.21 13.83 16.50
C VAL A 261 -23.87 12.98 15.40
N GLU A 262 -25.19 13.10 15.23
CA GLU A 262 -25.96 12.42 14.18
C GLU A 262 -25.49 12.80 12.78
N GLU A 263 -25.36 14.09 12.49
CA GLU A 263 -24.89 14.59 11.19
C GLU A 263 -23.54 13.98 10.80
N VAL A 264 -22.60 13.92 11.75
CA VAL A 264 -21.27 13.36 11.50
C VAL A 264 -21.32 11.85 11.34
N ILE A 265 -22.11 11.14 12.15
CA ILE A 265 -22.27 9.68 12.01
C ILE A 265 -22.90 9.32 10.66
N GLU A 266 -23.86 10.09 10.15
CA GLU A 266 -24.49 9.84 8.86
C GLU A 266 -23.49 9.92 7.69
N SER A 267 -22.41 10.69 7.84
CA SER A 267 -21.31 10.76 6.87
C SER A 267 -20.31 9.59 6.97
N MET A 268 -20.38 8.78 8.04
CA MET A 268 -19.40 7.73 8.30
C MET A 268 -19.59 6.54 7.35
N PRO A 269 -18.57 6.13 6.58
CA PRO A 269 -18.63 4.96 5.70
C PRO A 269 -18.47 3.65 6.48
N ALA A 270 -19.40 3.38 7.41
CA ALA A 270 -19.34 2.26 8.33
C ALA A 270 -19.63 0.90 7.65
N ALA A 271 -18.94 -0.14 8.10
CA ALA A 271 -19.24 -1.51 7.69
C ALA A 271 -20.50 -2.03 8.42
N PRO A 272 -21.36 -2.83 7.77
CA PRO A 272 -22.52 -3.41 8.43
C PRO A 272 -22.08 -4.37 9.54
N ALA A 273 -22.82 -4.43 10.65
CA ALA A 273 -22.52 -5.30 11.79
C ALA A 273 -22.37 -6.80 11.41
N THR A 274 -23.02 -7.22 10.32
CA THR A 274 -22.93 -8.59 9.78
C THR A 274 -21.56 -8.91 9.16
N ALA A 275 -20.78 -7.89 8.78
CA ALA A 275 -19.42 -8.04 8.29
C ALA A 275 -18.40 -8.29 9.40
N ILE A 276 -18.76 -7.99 10.67
CA ILE A 276 -17.84 -8.15 11.81
C ILE A 276 -17.65 -9.64 12.13
N PRO A 277 -16.42 -10.17 12.07
CA PRO A 277 -16.11 -11.57 12.33
C PRO A 277 -16.61 -12.03 13.69
N TRP A 278 -17.08 -13.28 13.76
CA TRP A 278 -17.59 -13.87 15.00
C TRP A 278 -16.60 -13.79 16.16
N ILE A 279 -15.29 -13.88 15.88
CA ILE A 279 -14.24 -13.83 16.91
C ILE A 279 -14.08 -12.45 17.52
N VAL A 280 -14.26 -11.38 16.74
CA VAL A 280 -14.27 -10.00 17.24
C VAL A 280 -15.51 -9.79 18.09
N ARG A 281 -16.68 -10.20 17.58
CA ARG A 281 -17.95 -10.16 18.32
C ARG A 281 -17.90 -10.92 19.65
N LEU A 282 -17.15 -12.02 19.71
CA LEU A 282 -17.01 -12.80 20.93
C LEU A 282 -16.33 -12.02 22.05
N PHE A 283 -15.38 -11.12 21.75
CA PHE A 283 -14.61 -10.40 22.77
C PHE A 283 -15.08 -8.97 23.00
N GLU A 284 -15.71 -8.34 22.00
CA GLU A 284 -16.05 -6.91 22.03
C GLU A 284 -17.54 -6.63 22.08
N ASN A 285 -18.41 -7.61 21.80
CA ASN A 285 -19.85 -7.38 21.90
C ASN A 285 -20.29 -7.32 23.38
N PRO A 286 -21.03 -6.27 23.81
CA PRO A 286 -21.54 -6.13 25.18
C PRO A 286 -22.46 -7.27 25.62
N THR A 287 -23.05 -8.02 24.69
CA THR A 287 -23.91 -9.17 25.00
C THR A 287 -23.14 -10.48 25.13
N SER A 288 -21.86 -10.51 24.75
CA SER A 288 -21.03 -11.70 24.85
C SER A 288 -20.72 -12.07 26.32
N PRO A 289 -20.73 -13.36 26.69
CA PRO A 289 -20.40 -13.82 28.04
C PRO A 289 -18.92 -13.68 28.40
N ILE A 290 -18.02 -13.63 27.41
CA ILE A 290 -16.56 -13.52 27.63
C ILE A 290 -15.98 -12.17 27.20
N ARG A 291 -16.83 -11.16 27.08
CA ARG A 291 -16.43 -9.81 26.67
C ARG A 291 -15.38 -9.21 27.59
N PHE A 292 -14.48 -8.41 27.03
CA PHE A 292 -13.58 -7.59 27.83
C PHE A 292 -14.31 -6.41 28.48
N ARG A 293 -13.73 -5.89 29.56
CA ARG A 293 -14.20 -4.63 30.15
C ARG A 293 -13.96 -3.48 29.18
N GLY A 294 -14.95 -2.62 29.02
CA GLY A 294 -14.94 -1.57 28.00
C GLY A 294 -15.57 -1.98 26.67
N ALA A 295 -16.06 -3.22 26.54
CA ALA A 295 -16.83 -3.64 25.38
C ALA A 295 -18.09 -2.78 25.20
N ILE A 296 -18.18 -2.09 24.07
CA ILE A 296 -19.29 -1.20 23.68
C ILE A 296 -20.00 -1.75 22.45
N ASP A 297 -21.28 -1.39 22.29
CA ASP A 297 -21.99 -1.80 21.08
C ASP A 297 -21.49 -0.99 19.87
N LEU A 298 -21.76 -1.49 18.66
CA LEU A 298 -21.23 -0.89 17.44
C LEU A 298 -21.69 0.57 17.27
N HIS A 299 -22.93 0.90 17.65
CA HIS A 299 -23.43 2.26 17.50
C HIS A 299 -22.80 3.23 18.50
N ASP A 300 -22.60 2.76 19.74
CA ASP A 300 -21.89 3.52 20.76
C ASP A 300 -20.40 3.67 20.42
N HIS A 301 -19.81 2.68 19.76
CA HIS A 301 -18.46 2.73 19.20
C HIS A 301 -18.32 3.83 18.14
N ASP A 302 -19.22 3.85 17.16
CA ASP A 302 -19.23 4.89 16.12
C ASP A 302 -19.39 6.29 16.72
N VAL A 303 -20.18 6.44 17.80
CA VAL A 303 -20.28 7.70 18.55
C VAL A 303 -18.93 8.08 19.16
N LEU A 304 -18.17 7.14 19.75
CA LEU A 304 -16.85 7.46 20.30
C LEU A 304 -15.86 7.97 19.26
N HIS A 305 -15.89 7.47 18.03
CA HIS A 305 -15.07 8.04 16.95
C HIS A 305 -15.35 9.52 16.76
N VAL A 306 -16.63 9.90 16.70
CA VAL A 306 -17.07 11.29 16.57
C VAL A 306 -16.66 12.12 17.79
N LEU A 307 -16.94 11.64 19.00
CA LEU A 307 -16.62 12.38 20.22
C LEU A 307 -15.11 12.57 20.40
N LEU A 308 -14.29 11.61 19.99
CA LEU A 308 -12.83 11.73 20.09
C LEU A 308 -12.23 12.47 18.89
N GLY A 309 -12.96 12.68 17.80
CA GLY A 309 -12.39 13.24 16.58
C GLY A 309 -11.51 12.25 15.80
N ARG A 310 -11.77 10.95 15.95
CA ARG A 310 -10.98 9.85 15.38
C ARG A 310 -11.66 9.28 14.13
N GLY A 311 -10.87 9.02 13.09
CA GLY A 311 -11.31 8.34 11.87
C GLY A 311 -11.36 6.82 12.03
N LEU A 312 -11.32 6.08 10.93
CA LEU A 312 -11.53 4.62 10.91
C LEU A 312 -10.26 3.81 10.58
N GLN A 313 -9.06 4.40 10.63
CA GLN A 313 -7.83 3.66 10.35
C GLN A 313 -7.46 2.75 11.54
N ASP A 314 -6.68 1.69 11.32
CA ASP A 314 -6.22 0.78 12.39
C ASP A 314 -5.65 1.50 13.61
N GLN A 315 -4.96 2.64 13.41
CA GLN A 315 -4.42 3.43 14.51
C GLN A 315 -5.52 4.15 15.32
N ASP A 316 -6.54 4.66 14.63
CA ASP A 316 -7.68 5.30 15.27
C ASP A 316 -8.52 4.29 16.04
N GLU A 317 -8.80 3.14 15.41
CA GLU A 317 -9.47 1.99 16.04
C GLU A 317 -8.72 1.56 17.30
N ALA A 318 -7.39 1.45 17.22
CA ALA A 318 -6.56 1.15 18.38
C ALA A 318 -6.77 2.17 19.50
N PHE A 319 -6.76 3.46 19.18
CA PHE A 319 -6.96 4.52 20.17
C PHE A 319 -8.37 4.50 20.76
N VAL A 320 -9.42 4.38 19.94
CA VAL A 320 -10.83 4.36 20.38
C VAL A 320 -11.12 3.16 21.27
N LEU A 321 -10.68 1.96 20.88
CA LEU A 321 -10.78 0.75 21.71
C LEU A 321 -10.00 0.89 23.01
N GLY A 322 -8.79 1.46 22.93
CA GLY A 322 -7.99 1.78 24.09
C GLY A 322 -8.69 2.75 25.03
N PHE A 323 -9.31 3.80 24.50
CA PHE A 323 -10.05 4.80 25.24
C PHE A 323 -11.27 4.20 25.94
N ALA A 324 -12.12 3.50 25.18
CA ALA A 324 -13.30 2.79 25.71
C ALA A 324 -12.91 1.84 26.85
N MET A 325 -11.83 1.07 26.64
CA MET A 325 -11.22 0.26 27.70
C MET A 325 -10.82 1.16 28.87
N GLY A 326 -9.97 2.16 28.68
CA GLY A 326 -9.47 3.06 29.73
C GLY A 326 -10.52 3.67 30.65
N THR A 327 -11.71 3.98 30.14
CA THR A 327 -12.84 4.50 30.95
C THR A 327 -13.49 3.46 31.87
N ALA A 328 -13.26 2.17 31.65
CA ALA A 328 -13.84 1.11 32.46
C ALA A 328 -13.18 1.00 33.83
N LYS A 329 -13.99 1.03 34.90
CA LYS A 329 -13.48 0.87 36.26
C LYS A 329 -12.79 -0.49 36.44
N LYS A 330 -11.53 -0.44 36.92
CA LYS A 330 -10.72 -1.61 37.33
C LYS A 330 -10.47 -2.62 36.20
N ILE A 331 -9.77 -2.19 35.16
CA ILE A 331 -9.19 -3.13 34.19
C ILE A 331 -8.00 -3.84 34.81
N SER A 332 -8.01 -5.17 34.76
CA SER A 332 -6.85 -5.95 35.18
C SER A 332 -5.73 -5.85 34.14
N THR A 333 -4.48 -5.82 34.60
CA THR A 333 -3.30 -5.86 33.73
C THR A 333 -3.31 -7.08 32.79
N ILE A 334 -3.85 -8.20 33.25
CA ILE A 334 -4.02 -9.42 32.44
C ILE A 334 -4.98 -9.17 31.28
N GLN A 335 -6.18 -8.62 31.55
CA GLN A 335 -7.16 -8.33 30.49
C GLN A 335 -6.58 -7.38 29.43
N TYR A 336 -5.87 -6.34 29.87
CA TYR A 336 -5.18 -5.40 28.98
C TYR A 336 -4.19 -6.11 28.04
N HIS A 337 -3.30 -6.96 28.58
CA HIS A 337 -2.31 -7.66 27.76
C HIS A 337 -2.94 -8.74 26.85
N VAL A 338 -3.95 -9.45 27.33
CA VAL A 338 -4.67 -10.44 26.51
C VAL A 338 -5.38 -9.75 25.35
N PHE A 339 -6.05 -8.62 25.59
CA PHE A 339 -6.75 -7.89 24.52
C PHE A 339 -5.77 -7.38 23.45
N LYS A 340 -4.65 -6.77 23.87
CA LYS A 340 -3.57 -6.38 22.93
C LYS A 340 -3.06 -7.56 22.10
N PHE A 341 -2.89 -8.73 22.72
CA PHE A 341 -2.47 -9.94 22.03
C PHE A 341 -3.51 -10.40 20.99
N LEU A 342 -4.79 -10.41 21.36
CA LEU A 342 -5.88 -10.81 20.46
C LEU A 342 -5.96 -9.91 19.23
N MET A 343 -5.98 -8.59 19.43
CA MET A 343 -6.04 -7.61 18.34
C MET A 343 -4.86 -7.75 17.38
N ALA A 344 -3.66 -8.05 17.88
CA ALA A 344 -2.46 -8.09 17.05
C ALA A 344 -2.19 -9.43 16.37
N ARG A 345 -2.72 -10.54 16.91
CA ARG A 345 -2.34 -11.90 16.45
C ARG A 345 -3.51 -12.80 16.11
N VAL A 346 -4.66 -12.61 16.73
CA VAL A 346 -5.80 -13.53 16.62
C VAL A 346 -6.88 -13.00 15.70
N TYR A 347 -7.12 -11.69 15.71
CA TYR A 347 -8.12 -11.09 14.82
C TYR A 347 -7.76 -11.29 13.35
N PRO A 348 -8.75 -11.53 12.48
CA PRO A 348 -8.53 -11.63 11.05
C PRO A 348 -8.38 -10.24 10.43
N GLU A 349 -7.74 -10.16 9.27
CA GLU A 349 -7.79 -8.95 8.44
C GLU A 349 -9.25 -8.64 8.04
N PRO A 350 -9.68 -7.37 7.98
CA PRO A 350 -8.90 -6.15 8.24
C PRO A 350 -8.85 -5.71 9.72
N TYR A 351 -9.44 -6.46 10.66
CA TYR A 351 -9.58 -6.06 12.08
C TYR A 351 -8.31 -6.24 12.93
N ARG A 352 -7.21 -6.65 12.31
CA ARG A 352 -5.97 -6.93 13.03
C ARG A 352 -5.15 -5.66 13.16
N ILE A 353 -4.83 -5.26 14.39
CA ILE A 353 -4.00 -4.08 14.63
C ILE A 353 -2.50 -4.47 14.67
N PRO A 354 -1.67 -3.99 13.72
CA PRO A 354 -0.25 -4.27 13.72
C PRO A 354 0.45 -3.86 15.03
N GLY A 355 1.50 -4.61 15.39
CA GLY A 355 2.25 -4.36 16.63
C GLY A 355 2.80 -2.93 16.77
N PHE A 356 3.21 -2.31 15.66
CA PHE A 356 3.75 -0.94 15.65
C PHE A 356 2.69 0.14 15.94
N LEU A 357 1.39 -0.17 15.80
CA LEU A 357 0.27 0.73 16.14
C LEU A 357 -0.26 0.53 17.56
N GLN A 358 0.22 -0.48 18.29
CA GLN A 358 -0.16 -0.66 19.70
C GLN A 358 0.14 0.53 20.63
N PRO A 359 1.14 1.40 20.39
CA PRO A 359 1.29 2.58 21.22
C PRO A 359 0.08 3.54 21.18
N ALA A 360 -0.69 3.57 20.08
CA ALA A 360 -1.94 4.33 20.01
C ALA A 360 -3.02 3.74 20.94
N PHE A 361 -3.13 2.42 21.00
CA PHE A 361 -3.98 1.74 21.99
C PHE A 361 -3.57 2.09 23.43
N ASP A 362 -2.27 2.06 23.73
CA ASP A 362 -1.76 2.37 25.06
C ASP A 362 -2.04 3.82 25.46
N LEU A 363 -1.95 4.76 24.51
CA LEU A 363 -2.31 6.17 24.69
C LEU A 363 -3.82 6.35 24.86
N GLY A 364 -4.64 5.62 24.10
CA GLY A 364 -6.09 5.58 24.30
C GLY A 364 -6.46 5.16 25.71
N VAL A 365 -5.88 4.07 26.21
CA VAL A 365 -6.10 3.59 27.59
C VAL A 365 -5.69 4.63 28.64
N GLN A 366 -4.57 5.32 28.44
CA GLN A 366 -4.11 6.38 29.35
C GLN A 366 -5.04 7.59 29.31
N CYS A 367 -5.48 7.98 28.11
CA CYS A 367 -6.42 9.07 27.89
C CYS A 367 -7.74 8.78 28.60
N GLY A 368 -8.37 7.63 28.33
CA GLY A 368 -9.65 7.26 28.96
C GLY A 368 -9.60 7.17 30.50
N LYS A 369 -8.44 6.86 31.08
CA LYS A 369 -8.24 6.90 32.54
C LYS A 369 -8.16 8.31 33.12
N LYS A 370 -7.74 9.29 32.32
CA LYS A 370 -7.48 10.66 32.76
C LYS A 370 -8.64 11.61 32.46
N THR A 371 -9.41 11.39 31.39
CA THR A 371 -10.47 12.33 30.95
C THR A 371 -11.61 12.54 31.95
N GLY A 372 -11.72 11.69 32.98
CA GLY A 372 -12.82 11.74 33.95
C GLY A 372 -14.09 11.02 33.50
N ALA A 373 -14.14 10.55 32.25
CA ALA A 373 -15.20 9.71 31.74
C ALA A 373 -15.19 8.34 32.44
N GLU A 374 -16.27 8.00 33.13
CA GLU A 374 -16.37 6.74 33.87
C GLU A 374 -17.40 5.79 33.25
N ASP A 375 -16.97 4.54 33.05
CA ASP A 375 -17.79 3.43 32.58
C ASP A 375 -18.62 3.79 31.33
N LEU A 376 -18.02 4.44 30.32
CA LEU A 376 -18.72 4.81 29.08
C LEU A 376 -19.43 3.63 28.42
N TYR A 377 -18.86 2.43 28.55
CA TYR A 377 -19.47 1.19 28.06
C TYR A 377 -20.80 0.78 28.71
N LYS A 378 -21.21 1.44 29.80
CA LYS A 378 -22.52 1.27 30.43
C LYS A 378 -23.51 2.37 30.04
N GLN A 379 -23.03 3.43 29.41
CA GLN A 379 -23.84 4.58 29.03
C GLN A 379 -24.32 4.36 27.59
N PRO A 380 -25.60 4.60 27.28
CA PRO A 380 -26.12 4.49 25.92
C PRO A 380 -25.67 5.71 25.09
N LEU A 381 -24.46 5.69 24.55
CA LEU A 381 -23.87 6.83 23.85
C LEU A 381 -24.66 7.26 22.61
N LYS A 382 -25.40 6.35 21.99
CA LYS A 382 -26.37 6.65 20.93
C LYS A 382 -27.44 7.69 21.32
N GLU A 383 -27.74 7.85 22.61
CA GLU A 383 -28.66 8.90 23.09
C GLU A 383 -28.06 10.31 22.95
N LEU A 384 -26.75 10.42 22.70
CA LEU A 384 -26.05 11.68 22.47
C LEU A 384 -26.14 12.16 21.02
N ARG A 385 -26.71 11.37 20.10
CA ARG A 385 -26.75 11.67 18.66
C ARG A 385 -27.38 13.02 18.31
N SER A 386 -28.45 13.39 19.02
CA SER A 386 -29.16 14.65 18.79
C SER A 386 -28.46 15.89 19.36
N LEU A 387 -27.39 15.71 20.13
CA LEU A 387 -26.63 16.79 20.74
C LEU A 387 -25.55 17.29 19.77
N THR A 388 -25.10 18.53 20.00
CA THR A 388 -23.83 18.98 19.40
C THR A 388 -22.67 18.18 19.95
N ILE A 389 -21.57 18.08 19.21
CA ILE A 389 -20.38 17.36 19.65
C ILE A 389 -19.85 17.89 20.99
N GLU A 390 -19.84 19.21 21.18
CA GLU A 390 -19.45 19.83 22.45
C GLU A 390 -20.30 19.35 23.63
N GLU A 391 -21.63 19.39 23.45
CA GLU A 391 -22.58 18.98 24.48
C GLU A 391 -22.45 17.49 24.78
N ALA A 392 -22.31 16.67 23.74
CA ALA A 392 -22.13 15.23 23.87
C ALA A 392 -20.82 14.88 24.59
N ARG A 393 -19.70 15.54 24.28
CA ARG A 393 -18.41 15.38 25.00
C ARG A 393 -18.57 15.73 26.48
N ARG A 394 -19.20 16.87 26.78
CA ARG A 394 -19.47 17.30 28.16
C ARG A 394 -20.36 16.30 28.90
N ARG A 395 -21.42 15.81 28.25
CA ARG A 395 -22.35 14.81 28.80
C ARG A 395 -21.66 13.47 29.08
N ALA A 396 -20.75 13.07 28.19
CA ALA A 396 -19.94 11.85 28.35
C ALA A 396 -18.76 12.03 29.33
N GLY A 397 -18.48 13.25 29.79
CA GLY A 397 -17.33 13.55 30.66
C GLY A 397 -15.98 13.42 29.95
N ILE A 398 -15.92 13.72 28.66
CA ILE A 398 -14.69 13.69 27.86
C ILE A 398 -14.02 15.06 27.93
N ASP A 399 -12.92 15.15 28.67
CA ASP A 399 -12.06 16.33 28.72
C ASP A 399 -11.16 16.42 27.47
N MET A 400 -11.44 17.38 26.59
CA MET A 400 -10.72 17.55 25.33
C MET A 400 -9.30 18.12 25.50
N ASP A 401 -8.97 18.77 26.61
CA ASP A 401 -7.59 19.22 26.85
C ASP A 401 -6.70 18.01 27.12
N ILE A 402 -7.20 17.04 27.87
CA ILE A 402 -6.55 15.75 28.10
C ILE A 402 -6.44 14.95 26.80
N VAL A 403 -7.49 14.92 25.98
CA VAL A 403 -7.45 14.25 24.67
C VAL A 403 -6.35 14.86 23.79
N ARG A 404 -6.30 16.19 23.68
CA ARG A 404 -5.26 16.90 22.90
C ARG A 404 -3.85 16.67 23.44
N GLU A 405 -3.66 16.56 24.75
CA GLU A 405 -2.36 16.18 25.33
C GLU A 405 -1.89 14.81 24.80
N HIS A 406 -2.79 13.82 24.76
CA HIS A 406 -2.45 12.47 24.28
C HIS A 406 -2.26 12.43 22.76
N TYR A 407 -2.90 13.32 22.01
CA TYR A 407 -2.70 13.46 20.57
C TYR A 407 -1.30 13.99 20.24
N ARG A 408 -0.81 14.98 21.00
CA ARG A 408 0.59 15.43 20.89
C ARG A 408 1.57 14.34 21.27
N ALA A 409 1.28 13.58 22.32
CA ALA A 409 2.11 12.44 22.72
C ALA A 409 2.11 11.34 21.64
N GLU A 410 0.98 11.12 20.95
CA GLU A 410 0.89 10.19 19.83
C GLU A 410 1.76 10.63 18.65
N GLN A 411 1.68 11.90 18.26
CA GLN A 411 2.52 12.46 17.20
C GLN A 411 4.01 12.32 17.49
N GLN A 412 4.43 12.34 18.76
CA GLN A 412 5.83 12.11 19.12
C GLN A 412 6.24 10.63 19.05
N ARG A 413 5.32 9.71 19.35
CA ARG A 413 5.61 8.26 19.42
C ARG A 413 5.40 7.54 18.10
N ILE A 414 4.50 8.04 17.25
CA ILE A 414 4.14 7.48 15.94
C ILE A 414 4.03 8.61 14.88
N PRO A 415 5.09 9.41 14.64
CA PRO A 415 5.01 10.65 13.85
C PRO A 415 4.65 10.49 12.37
N PHE A 416 4.80 9.30 11.79
CA PHE A 416 4.80 9.10 10.34
C PHE A 416 3.52 8.51 9.77
N THR A 417 2.45 8.40 10.57
CA THR A 417 1.17 7.89 10.09
C THR A 417 0.21 9.03 9.79
N ILE A 418 -0.65 8.83 8.78
CA ILE A 418 -1.70 9.78 8.41
C ILE A 418 -2.63 10.09 9.60
N ALA A 419 -2.98 9.07 10.37
CA ALA A 419 -3.76 9.21 11.59
C ALA A 419 -3.11 10.15 12.62
N SER A 420 -1.78 10.15 12.77
CA SER A 420 -1.08 11.10 13.66
C SER A 420 -0.90 12.49 13.04
N LEU A 421 -0.58 12.56 11.74
CA LEU A 421 -0.31 13.82 11.06
C LEU A 421 -1.51 14.78 11.02
N ARG A 422 -2.73 14.24 11.06
CA ARG A 422 -3.97 15.04 11.08
C ARG A 422 -4.42 15.52 12.46
N LEU A 423 -3.77 15.06 13.53
CA LEU A 423 -4.14 15.46 14.89
C LEU A 423 -3.71 16.92 15.16
N PRO A 424 -4.48 17.66 15.98
CA PRO A 424 -4.25 19.07 16.31
C PRO A 424 -3.02 19.36 17.17
#